data_AF-A0A3C0EWE7-F1
#
_entry.id   AF-A0A3C0EWE7-F1
#
_cell.length_a   1.000
_cell.length_b   1.000
_cell.length_c   1.000
_cell.angle_alpha   90.00
_cell.angle_beta   90.00
_cell.angle_gamma   90.00
#
_symmetry.space_group_name_H-M   'P 1'
#
loop_
_entity.id
_entity.type
_entity.pdbx_description
1 polymer ?
#
loop_
_entity_poly.entity_id
_entity_poly.type
_entity_poly.pdbx_seq_one_letter_code
_entity_poly.pdbx_strand_id
1 'polypeptide(L)'
;MLDPDHFLSRLGLAVLASAGIFYANISPVIVSAFAQGSNFTGETAGYIFSINMYGNAFGALAMSFAVVGLEWRRTAMFLLVVLISLDLLSMTLVSPIYLYSARLVHGLTGGSLVALIFAVIARTRNPERTQAFTIMLQLFLGGILALTLTPLIPTYGTSIIWMSLIAFYLVALSLLPFLGDYPVVKKELKIKGNFTGAGWVLVSLTMLAYFMFQSGQMAAFTYIIEVGLNHAFDFQSTSRAVAMGLWVGGPAALLVNWWSIRTGRLIPIILASSLQIVAVGILLIPSQYWFLAANIGFGIFFSIAHPYVLGVASELDNTGKMAALAAFAGALGLATGPFIAGVLVGEGYYDRVIQFSVLALITSLLLISIPARVLDIKNRTQRVIWS
;
A
#
# COMPACT_ATOMS: atom_id res chain seq x y z
N MET A 1 4.42 28.63 13.33
CA MET A 1 4.52 27.58 12.29
C MET A 1 5.96 27.09 12.28
N LEU A 2 6.16 25.78 12.17
CA LEU A 2 7.48 25.17 12.09
C LEU A 2 8.13 25.48 10.75
N ASP A 3 9.46 25.57 10.74
CA ASP A 3 10.25 25.66 9.51
C ASP A 3 9.95 24.42 8.62
N PRO A 4 9.62 24.59 7.34
CA PRO A 4 9.40 23.50 6.38
C PRO A 4 10.49 22.41 6.37
N ASP A 5 11.74 22.76 6.74
CA ASP A 5 12.87 21.83 6.76
C ASP A 5 13.10 21.16 8.13
N HIS A 6 12.40 21.59 9.18
CA HIS A 6 12.52 21.02 10.52
C HIS A 6 11.99 19.57 10.58
N PHE A 7 12.62 18.73 11.40
CA PHE A 7 12.23 17.32 11.57
C PHE A 7 10.74 17.16 11.90
N LEU A 8 10.21 18.01 12.79
CA LEU A 8 8.79 18.00 13.17
C LEU A 8 7.83 18.30 12.01
N SER A 9 8.23 19.14 11.04
CA SER A 9 7.42 19.42 9.84
C SER A 9 7.34 18.19 8.93
N ARG A 10 8.47 17.47 8.78
CA ARG A 10 8.51 16.21 8.02
C ARG A 10 7.69 15.13 8.71
N LEU A 11 7.79 15.03 10.03
CA LEU A 11 6.98 14.11 10.84
C LEU A 11 5.49 14.42 10.65
N GLY A 12 5.06 15.68 10.74
CA GLY A 12 3.67 16.05 10.54
C GLY A 12 3.14 15.75 9.13
N LEU A 13 3.94 16.03 8.08
CA LEU A 13 3.59 15.66 6.71
C LEU A 13 3.52 14.13 6.52
N ALA A 14 4.42 13.38 7.16
CA ALA A 14 4.41 11.93 7.11
C ALA A 14 3.19 11.32 7.81
N VAL A 15 2.78 11.86 8.96
CA VAL A 15 1.55 11.46 9.65
C VAL A 15 0.33 11.76 8.77
N LEU A 16 0.24 12.94 8.18
CA LEU A 16 -0.87 13.31 7.28
C LEU A 16 -0.94 12.43 6.03
N ALA A 17 0.20 12.15 5.38
CA ALA A 17 0.25 11.26 4.22
C ALA A 17 -0.15 9.83 4.61
N SER A 18 0.30 9.39 5.79
CA SER A 18 -0.06 8.07 6.31
C SER A 18 -1.55 7.99 6.62
N ALA A 19 -2.20 9.06 7.08
CA ALA A 19 -3.62 9.04 7.47
C ALA A 19 -4.51 8.58 6.32
N GLY A 20 -4.26 9.05 5.11
CA GLY A 20 -5.07 8.69 3.95
C GLY A 20 -4.92 7.24 3.47
N ILE A 21 -3.83 6.54 3.83
CA ILE A 21 -3.58 5.14 3.45
C ILE A 21 -3.43 4.20 4.65
N PHE A 22 -3.65 4.72 5.86
CA PHE A 22 -3.44 3.99 7.11
C PHE A 22 -4.31 2.74 7.21
N TYR A 23 -5.53 2.82 6.65
CA TYR A 23 -6.44 1.70 6.50
C TYR A 23 -5.79 0.50 5.78
N ALA A 24 -4.96 0.74 4.75
CA ALA A 24 -4.26 -0.34 4.05
C ALA A 24 -3.17 -0.99 4.92
N ASN A 25 -2.49 -0.21 5.77
CA ASN A 25 -1.37 -0.70 6.58
C ASN A 25 -1.79 -1.68 7.68
N ILE A 26 -3.03 -1.57 8.15
CA ILE A 26 -3.60 -2.45 9.16
C ILE A 26 -4.62 -3.44 8.56
N SER A 27 -4.57 -3.67 7.23
CA SER A 27 -5.50 -4.58 6.56
C SER A 27 -5.64 -5.97 7.18
N PRO A 28 -4.57 -6.62 7.72
CA PRO A 28 -4.71 -7.92 8.36
C PRO A 28 -5.59 -7.86 9.60
N VAL A 29 -5.41 -6.80 10.41
CA VAL A 29 -6.19 -6.55 11.63
C VAL A 29 -7.63 -6.25 11.26
N ILE A 30 -7.85 -5.48 10.20
CA ILE A 30 -9.18 -5.13 9.71
C ILE A 30 -9.96 -6.38 9.32
N VAL A 31 -9.39 -7.19 8.43
CA VAL A 31 -10.06 -8.39 7.95
C VAL A 31 -10.28 -9.38 9.09
N SER A 32 -9.31 -9.52 10.00
CA SER A 32 -9.50 -10.40 11.15
C SER A 32 -10.62 -9.92 12.06
N ALA A 33 -10.71 -8.63 12.42
CA ALA A 33 -11.79 -8.20 13.31
C ALA A 33 -13.18 -8.34 12.70
N PHE A 34 -13.30 -8.25 11.37
CA PHE A 34 -14.55 -8.56 10.69
C PHE A 34 -14.80 -10.07 10.64
N ALA A 35 -13.82 -10.87 10.22
CA ALA A 35 -13.97 -12.33 10.11
C ALA A 35 -14.34 -13.00 11.44
N GLN A 36 -13.88 -12.42 12.56
CA GLN A 36 -14.18 -12.89 13.92
C GLN A 36 -15.49 -12.32 14.50
N GLY A 37 -16.16 -11.39 13.79
CA GLY A 37 -17.41 -10.77 14.24
C GLY A 37 -18.65 -11.58 13.85
N SER A 38 -19.69 -11.54 14.68
CA SER A 38 -20.93 -12.32 14.44
C SER A 38 -21.72 -11.94 13.19
N ASN A 39 -21.52 -10.73 12.66
CA ASN A 39 -22.32 -10.17 11.57
C ASN A 39 -21.58 -10.19 10.22
N PHE A 40 -20.35 -10.69 10.18
CA PHE A 40 -19.47 -10.63 9.03
C PHE A 40 -18.77 -11.98 8.83
N THR A 41 -18.31 -12.20 7.62
CA THR A 41 -17.53 -13.37 7.21
C THR A 41 -16.19 -12.93 6.65
N GLY A 42 -15.24 -13.86 6.53
CA GLY A 42 -13.96 -13.62 5.84
C GLY A 42 -14.17 -13.07 4.41
N GLU A 43 -15.21 -13.51 3.71
CA GLU A 43 -15.58 -12.98 2.40
C GLU A 43 -15.99 -11.49 2.47
N THR A 44 -16.99 -11.16 3.30
CA THR A 44 -17.47 -9.77 3.42
C THR A 44 -16.38 -8.84 3.94
N ALA A 45 -15.48 -9.31 4.82
CA ALA A 45 -14.34 -8.56 5.30
C ALA A 45 -13.42 -8.11 4.15
N GLY A 46 -13.15 -9.02 3.20
CA GLY A 46 -12.41 -8.73 1.98
C GLY A 46 -13.10 -7.69 1.10
N TYR A 47 -14.42 -7.79 0.94
CA TYR A 47 -15.20 -6.80 0.18
C TYR A 47 -15.21 -5.42 0.82
N ILE A 48 -15.43 -5.33 2.14
CA ILE A 48 -15.39 -4.07 2.90
C ILE A 48 -14.02 -3.40 2.71
N PHE A 49 -12.95 -4.17 2.86
CA PHE A 49 -11.59 -3.67 2.67
C PHE A 49 -11.35 -3.17 1.24
N SER A 50 -11.72 -3.98 0.25
CA SER A 50 -11.48 -3.71 -1.17
C SER A 50 -12.25 -2.50 -1.67
N ILE A 51 -13.51 -2.35 -1.27
CA ILE A 51 -14.35 -1.21 -1.62
C ILE A 51 -13.75 0.10 -1.10
N ASN A 52 -13.19 0.08 0.12
CA ASN A 52 -12.44 1.22 0.64
C ASN A 52 -11.20 1.52 -0.22
N MET A 53 -10.44 0.50 -0.62
CA MET A 53 -9.24 0.67 -1.46
C MET A 53 -9.57 1.14 -2.89
N TYR A 54 -10.66 0.69 -3.49
CA TYR A 54 -11.15 1.25 -4.76
C TYR A 54 -11.51 2.72 -4.58
N GLY A 55 -12.25 3.06 -3.52
CA GLY A 55 -12.50 4.46 -3.16
C GLY A 55 -11.20 5.25 -3.04
N ASN A 56 -10.18 4.70 -2.38
CA ASN A 56 -8.87 5.33 -2.24
C ASN A 56 -8.22 5.62 -3.59
N ALA A 57 -8.18 4.64 -4.49
CA ALA A 57 -7.62 4.80 -5.82
C ALA A 57 -8.33 5.90 -6.62
N PHE A 58 -9.67 5.88 -6.65
CA PHE A 58 -10.45 6.87 -7.39
C PHE A 58 -10.40 8.26 -6.75
N GLY A 59 -10.36 8.35 -5.42
CA GLY A 59 -10.24 9.60 -4.68
C GLY A 59 -8.90 10.27 -4.94
N ALA A 60 -7.81 9.50 -4.91
CA ALA A 60 -6.48 9.99 -5.24
C ALA A 60 -6.40 10.49 -6.69
N LEU A 61 -6.98 9.74 -7.63
CA LEU A 61 -7.04 10.14 -9.04
C LEU A 61 -7.84 11.44 -9.22
N ALA A 62 -9.04 11.54 -8.66
CA ALA A 62 -9.87 12.74 -8.75
C ALA A 62 -9.17 13.97 -8.17
N MET A 63 -8.55 13.83 -6.98
CA MET A 63 -7.83 14.91 -6.34
C MET A 63 -6.61 15.37 -7.15
N SER A 64 -5.94 14.47 -7.88
CA SER A 64 -4.76 14.83 -8.69
C SER A 64 -5.05 15.91 -9.73
N PHE A 65 -6.29 16.00 -10.23
CA PHE A 65 -6.73 17.05 -11.16
C PHE A 65 -7.14 18.35 -10.45
N ALA A 66 -7.65 18.26 -9.23
CA ALA A 66 -8.15 19.42 -8.48
C ALA A 66 -7.08 20.13 -7.62
N VAL A 67 -5.99 19.43 -7.28
CA VAL A 67 -5.03 19.84 -6.22
C VAL A 67 -4.37 21.21 -6.44
N VAL A 68 -4.25 21.67 -7.68
CA VAL A 68 -3.59 22.94 -8.02
C VAL A 68 -4.40 24.15 -7.58
N GLY A 69 -5.73 24.04 -7.53
CA GLY A 69 -6.65 25.14 -7.18
C GLY A 69 -7.07 25.19 -5.71
N LEU A 70 -6.62 24.23 -4.90
CA LEU A 70 -7.12 24.05 -3.53
C LEU A 70 -6.16 24.58 -2.48
N GLU A 71 -6.71 25.20 -1.43
CA GLU A 71 -5.97 25.54 -0.22
C GLU A 71 -5.69 24.28 0.61
N TRP A 72 -4.47 23.76 0.50
CA TRP A 72 -4.16 22.42 0.99
C TRP A 72 -4.45 22.21 2.49
N ARG A 73 -4.20 23.20 3.36
CA ARG A 73 -4.48 23.07 4.81
C ARG A 73 -5.98 22.95 5.08
N ARG A 74 -6.80 23.83 4.49
CA ARG A 74 -8.25 23.82 4.68
C ARG A 74 -8.86 22.54 4.12
N THR A 75 -8.41 22.12 2.94
CA THR A 75 -8.85 20.86 2.35
C THR A 75 -8.44 19.66 3.20
N ALA A 76 -7.20 19.60 3.69
CA ALA A 76 -6.76 18.51 4.56
C ALA A 76 -7.57 18.45 5.87
N MET A 77 -7.84 19.60 6.50
CA MET A 77 -8.70 19.69 7.68
C MET A 77 -10.10 19.12 7.41
N PHE A 78 -10.74 19.57 6.33
CA PHE A 78 -12.05 19.08 5.92
C PHE A 78 -12.05 17.56 5.69
N LEU A 79 -11.09 17.04 4.94
CA LEU A 79 -10.98 15.60 4.65
C LEU A 79 -10.79 14.78 5.93
N LEU A 80 -9.95 15.24 6.87
CA LEU A 80 -9.76 14.57 8.17
C LEU A 80 -11.03 14.53 9.01
N VAL A 81 -11.79 15.64 9.07
CA VAL A 81 -13.07 15.68 9.79
C VAL A 81 -14.08 14.72 9.17
N VAL A 82 -14.13 14.64 7.84
CA VAL A 82 -14.97 13.68 7.12
C VAL A 82 -14.57 12.24 7.43
N LEU A 83 -13.27 11.91 7.44
CA LEU A 83 -12.77 10.58 7.80
C LEU A 83 -13.19 10.19 9.22
N ILE A 84 -12.98 11.07 10.21
CA ILE A 84 -13.41 10.85 11.60
C ILE A 84 -14.92 10.61 11.68
N SER A 85 -15.71 11.42 10.97
CA SER A 85 -17.18 11.29 10.98
C SER A 85 -17.65 9.96 10.38
N LEU A 86 -16.99 9.51 9.30
CA LEU A 86 -17.31 8.24 8.64
C LEU A 86 -16.93 7.04 9.51
N ASP A 87 -15.84 7.12 10.28
CA ASP A 87 -15.48 6.07 11.22
C ASP A 87 -16.42 6.00 12.42
N LEU A 88 -16.83 7.15 12.98
CA LEU A 88 -17.88 7.20 13.99
C LEU A 88 -19.20 6.61 13.47
N LEU A 89 -19.56 6.92 12.23
CA LEU A 89 -20.71 6.31 11.56
C LEU A 89 -20.53 4.79 11.43
N SER A 90 -19.35 4.31 11.04
CA SER A 90 -19.10 2.87 10.90
C SER A 90 -19.14 2.09 12.20
N MET A 91 -19.01 2.73 13.36
CA MET A 91 -19.24 2.08 14.65
C MET A 91 -20.72 1.71 14.87
N THR A 92 -21.66 2.39 14.21
CA THR A 92 -23.11 2.14 14.36
C THR A 92 -23.67 1.21 13.28
N LEU A 93 -22.90 0.95 12.22
CA LEU A 93 -23.34 0.13 11.08
C LEU A 93 -23.08 -1.36 11.33
N VAL A 94 -24.17 -2.12 11.46
CA VAL A 94 -24.12 -3.57 11.66
C VAL A 94 -24.25 -4.33 10.34
N SER A 95 -24.93 -3.76 9.35
CA SER A 95 -25.18 -4.43 8.07
C SER A 95 -24.06 -4.16 7.05
N PRO A 96 -23.52 -5.20 6.38
CA PRO A 96 -22.47 -5.07 5.37
C PRO A 96 -22.81 -4.09 4.25
N ILE A 97 -24.06 -4.04 3.79
CA ILE A 97 -24.47 -3.20 2.64
C ILE A 97 -24.28 -1.71 2.91
N TYR A 98 -24.63 -1.24 4.10
CA TYR A 98 -24.45 0.17 4.48
C TYR A 98 -22.98 0.47 4.75
N LEU A 99 -22.26 -0.50 5.30
CA LEU A 99 -20.84 -0.38 5.57
C LEU A 99 -20.04 -0.25 4.26
N TYR A 100 -20.39 -0.98 3.19
CA TYR A 100 -19.78 -0.82 1.87
C TYR A 100 -19.85 0.63 1.37
N SER A 101 -21.03 1.25 1.42
CA SER A 101 -21.22 2.63 0.98
C SER A 101 -20.40 3.61 1.83
N ALA A 102 -20.46 3.47 3.16
CA ALA A 102 -19.69 4.31 4.07
C ALA A 102 -18.18 4.17 3.82
N ARG A 103 -17.71 2.93 3.59
CA ARG A 103 -16.30 2.64 3.33
C ARG A 103 -15.85 3.09 1.94
N LEU A 104 -16.70 3.08 0.93
CA LEU A 104 -16.39 3.64 -0.39
C LEU A 104 -16.13 5.14 -0.28
N VAL A 105 -17.03 5.87 0.41
CA VAL A 105 -16.88 7.31 0.65
C VAL A 105 -15.63 7.57 1.49
N HIS A 106 -15.41 6.78 2.54
CA HIS A 106 -14.19 6.88 3.36
C HIS A 106 -12.94 6.68 2.51
N GLY A 107 -12.93 5.68 1.63
CA GLY A 107 -11.87 5.45 0.66
C GLY A 107 -11.62 6.68 -0.20
N LEU A 108 -12.66 7.22 -0.84
CA LEU A 108 -12.58 8.42 -1.69
C LEU A 108 -11.95 9.61 -0.93
N THR A 109 -12.38 9.83 0.32
CA THR A 109 -11.83 10.88 1.19
C THR A 109 -10.37 10.61 1.54
N GLY A 110 -10.02 9.37 1.91
CA GLY A 110 -8.67 8.95 2.28
C GLY A 110 -7.69 9.09 1.12
N GLY A 111 -8.06 8.59 -0.06
CA GLY A 111 -7.25 8.72 -1.27
C GLY A 111 -7.06 10.18 -1.71
N SER A 112 -8.12 10.99 -1.59
CA SER A 112 -8.03 12.43 -1.81
C SER A 112 -7.02 13.08 -0.87
N LEU A 113 -7.01 12.69 0.42
CA LEU A 113 -6.04 13.18 1.38
C LEU A 113 -4.61 12.76 1.00
N VAL A 114 -4.38 11.51 0.59
CA VAL A 114 -3.06 11.03 0.13
C VAL A 114 -2.54 11.88 -1.03
N ALA A 115 -3.35 12.06 -2.09
CA ALA A 115 -2.95 12.82 -3.27
C ALA A 115 -2.65 14.30 -2.93
N LEU A 116 -3.47 14.91 -2.08
CA LEU A 116 -3.27 16.27 -1.59
C LEU A 116 -1.93 16.40 -0.85
N ILE A 117 -1.65 15.51 0.11
CA ILE A 117 -0.45 15.60 0.95
C ILE A 117 0.80 15.22 0.15
N PHE A 118 0.74 14.27 -0.78
CA PHE A 118 1.86 14.00 -1.67
C PHE A 118 2.17 15.17 -2.61
N ALA A 119 1.16 15.90 -3.07
CA ALA A 119 1.38 17.15 -3.82
C ALA A 119 2.04 18.23 -2.95
N VAL A 120 1.79 18.25 -1.64
CA VAL A 120 2.49 19.14 -0.68
C VAL A 120 3.91 18.66 -0.42
N ILE A 121 4.13 17.36 -0.21
CA ILE A 121 5.46 16.76 -0.01
C ILE A 121 6.36 17.02 -1.22
N ALA A 122 5.83 16.95 -2.44
CA ALA A 122 6.54 17.27 -3.68
C ALA A 122 7.06 18.72 -3.73
N ARG A 123 6.51 19.62 -2.92
CA ARG A 123 6.93 21.03 -2.80
C ARG A 123 7.98 21.24 -1.71
N THR A 124 8.29 20.23 -0.91
CA THR A 124 9.35 20.31 0.12
C THR A 124 10.74 20.33 -0.54
N ARG A 125 11.75 20.81 0.18
CA ARG A 125 13.13 20.84 -0.33
C ARG A 125 13.72 19.45 -0.59
N ASN A 126 13.31 18.46 0.20
CA ASN A 126 13.76 17.06 0.09
C ASN A 126 12.56 16.09 0.09
N PRO A 127 11.77 16.03 -1.00
CA PRO A 127 10.55 15.21 -1.07
C PRO A 127 10.84 13.72 -0.83
N GLU A 128 11.93 13.21 -1.40
CA GLU A 128 12.38 11.82 -1.27
C GLU A 128 12.60 11.43 0.19
N ARG A 129 13.22 12.30 0.99
CA ARG A 129 13.45 12.05 2.43
C ARG A 129 12.14 12.02 3.20
N THR A 130 11.22 12.93 2.90
CA THR A 130 9.91 12.96 3.54
C THR A 130 9.09 11.73 3.17
N GLN A 131 9.10 11.31 1.91
CA GLN A 131 8.43 10.09 1.45
C GLN A 131 9.02 8.83 2.11
N ALA A 132 10.35 8.73 2.18
CA ALA A 132 11.01 7.62 2.88
C ALA A 132 10.60 7.57 4.37
N PHE A 133 10.52 8.73 5.02
CA PHE A 133 10.07 8.83 6.41
C PHE A 133 8.58 8.43 6.57
N THR A 134 7.73 8.81 5.62
CA THR A 134 6.33 8.36 5.56
C THR A 134 6.24 6.84 5.51
N ILE A 135 6.98 6.19 4.61
CA ILE A 135 6.97 4.72 4.48
C ILE A 135 7.48 4.06 5.77
N MET A 136 8.56 4.58 6.35
CA MET A 136 9.09 4.08 7.62
C MET A 136 8.05 4.16 8.73
N LEU A 137 7.36 5.30 8.85
CA LEU A 137 6.29 5.49 9.82
C LEU A 137 5.14 4.50 9.61
N GLN A 138 4.72 4.29 8.36
CA GLN A 138 3.64 3.37 8.01
C GLN A 138 3.94 1.92 8.40
N LEU A 139 5.13 1.42 8.06
CA LEU A 139 5.54 0.06 8.38
C LEU A 139 5.73 -0.13 9.88
N PHE A 140 6.37 0.83 10.55
CA PHE A 140 6.62 0.75 11.98
C PHE A 140 5.33 0.77 12.79
N LEU A 141 4.44 1.73 12.51
CA LEU A 141 3.13 1.80 13.15
C LEU A 141 2.24 0.62 12.78
N GLY A 142 2.27 0.17 11.51
CA GLY A 142 1.54 -1.03 11.09
C GLY A 142 1.90 -2.25 11.93
N GLY A 143 3.20 -2.46 12.19
CA GLY A 143 3.67 -3.54 13.06
C GLY A 143 3.24 -3.36 14.53
N ILE A 144 3.34 -2.13 15.08
CA ILE A 144 2.86 -1.85 16.44
C ILE A 144 1.37 -2.17 16.56
N LEU A 145 0.56 -1.73 15.60
CA LEU A 145 -0.89 -1.90 15.65
C LEU A 145 -1.32 -3.33 15.39
N ALA A 146 -0.64 -4.07 14.51
CA ALA A 146 -0.84 -5.50 14.41
C ALA A 146 -0.61 -6.18 15.77
N LEU A 147 0.50 -5.87 16.44
CA LEU A 147 0.80 -6.45 17.76
C LEU A 147 -0.20 -6.08 18.85
N THR A 148 -0.65 -4.83 18.88
CA THR A 148 -1.47 -4.32 19.98
C THR A 148 -2.97 -4.50 19.76
N LEU A 149 -3.45 -4.31 18.53
CA LEU A 149 -4.87 -4.39 18.20
C LEU A 149 -5.33 -5.83 18.02
N THR A 150 -4.55 -6.69 17.36
CA THR A 150 -4.99 -8.06 17.06
C THR A 150 -5.42 -8.86 18.30
N PRO A 151 -4.66 -8.85 19.43
CA PRO A 151 -5.10 -9.55 20.65
C PRO A 151 -6.35 -8.95 21.33
N LEU A 152 -6.73 -7.72 20.98
CA LEU A 152 -7.91 -7.03 21.53
C LEU A 152 -9.20 -7.34 20.74
N ILE A 153 -9.08 -7.95 19.55
CA ILE A 153 -10.22 -8.29 18.69
C ILE A 153 -11.25 -9.15 19.42
N PRO A 154 -10.91 -10.21 20.17
CA PRO A 154 -11.91 -11.04 20.83
C PRO A 154 -12.75 -10.31 21.87
N THR A 155 -12.21 -9.25 22.49
CA THR A 155 -12.88 -8.50 23.56
C THR A 155 -13.70 -7.33 23.03
N TYR A 156 -13.18 -6.61 22.03
CA TYR A 156 -13.74 -5.33 21.58
C TYR A 156 -14.27 -5.37 20.13
N GLY A 157 -14.04 -6.46 19.40
CA GLY A 157 -14.48 -6.65 18.02
C GLY A 157 -13.94 -5.57 17.07
N THR A 158 -14.77 -5.19 16.10
CA THR A 158 -14.42 -4.20 15.06
C THR A 158 -14.25 -2.78 15.59
N SER A 159 -14.73 -2.48 16.80
CA SER A 159 -14.67 -1.13 17.38
C SER A 159 -13.23 -0.61 17.55
N ILE A 160 -12.27 -1.51 17.81
CA ILE A 160 -10.85 -1.14 17.99
C ILE A 160 -10.25 -0.54 16.73
N ILE A 161 -10.70 -1.01 15.56
CA ILE A 161 -10.22 -0.54 14.27
C ILE A 161 -10.65 0.91 14.12
N TRP A 162 -11.94 1.19 14.27
CA TRP A 162 -12.50 2.54 14.14
C TRP A 162 -11.86 3.50 15.12
N MET A 163 -11.72 3.11 16.39
CA MET A 163 -11.05 3.94 17.39
C MET A 163 -9.59 4.21 17.04
N SER A 164 -8.87 3.22 16.51
CA SER A 164 -7.46 3.40 16.11
C SER A 164 -7.31 4.36 14.92
N LEU A 165 -8.20 4.30 13.93
CA LEU A 165 -8.23 5.22 12.80
C LEU A 165 -8.57 6.64 13.26
N ILE A 166 -9.63 6.80 14.07
CA ILE A 166 -10.03 8.09 14.65
C ILE A 166 -8.90 8.70 15.45
N ALA A 167 -8.25 7.92 16.33
CA ALA A 167 -7.10 8.39 17.11
C ALA A 167 -5.97 8.88 16.19
N PHE A 168 -5.66 8.14 15.13
CA PHE A 168 -4.66 8.54 14.15
C PHE A 168 -5.04 9.84 13.42
N TYR A 169 -6.30 10.01 13.04
CA TYR A 169 -6.81 11.21 12.39
C TYR A 169 -6.81 12.42 13.31
N LEU A 170 -7.10 12.25 14.60
CA LEU A 170 -7.00 13.30 15.61
C LEU A 170 -5.55 13.77 15.78
N VAL A 171 -4.59 12.84 15.81
CA VAL A 171 -3.16 13.18 15.83
C VAL A 171 -2.79 13.97 14.56
N ALA A 172 -3.17 13.49 13.37
CA ALA A 172 -2.92 14.20 12.12
C ALA A 172 -3.52 15.61 12.09
N LEU A 173 -4.76 15.75 12.59
CA LEU A 173 -5.47 17.03 12.70
C LEU A 173 -4.78 17.98 13.68
N SER A 174 -4.29 17.47 14.81
CA SER A 174 -3.56 18.27 15.81
C SER A 174 -2.21 18.80 15.31
N LEU A 175 -1.58 18.09 14.37
CA LEU A 175 -0.30 18.49 13.77
C LEU A 175 -0.47 19.55 12.67
N LEU A 176 -1.65 19.63 12.06
CA LEU A 176 -1.93 20.48 10.91
C LEU A 176 -1.64 21.99 11.13
N PRO A 177 -1.98 22.61 12.28
CA PRO A 177 -1.71 24.03 12.54
C PRO A 177 -0.21 24.38 12.61
N PHE A 178 0.64 23.39 12.88
CA PHE A 178 2.07 23.60 13.06
C PHE A 178 2.85 23.59 11.74
N LEU A 179 2.27 23.08 10.65
CA LEU A 179 2.93 22.95 9.36
C LEU A 179 3.01 24.28 8.61
N GLY A 180 4.05 24.49 7.79
CA GLY A 180 4.26 25.70 6.95
C GLY A 180 3.39 25.76 5.68
N ASP A 181 3.40 26.86 4.91
CA ASP A 181 2.39 27.12 3.85
C ASP A 181 2.64 26.42 2.50
N TYR A 182 3.80 25.77 2.32
CA TYR A 182 4.20 24.99 1.13
C TYR A 182 3.63 25.53 -0.21
N PRO A 183 4.07 26.74 -0.64
CA PRO A 183 3.50 27.43 -1.79
C PRO A 183 3.69 26.63 -3.08
N VAL A 184 2.72 26.76 -3.99
CA VAL A 184 2.81 26.16 -5.32
C VAL A 184 3.90 26.88 -6.11
N VAL A 185 5.03 26.22 -6.32
CA VAL A 185 6.01 26.68 -7.30
C VAL A 185 5.46 26.30 -8.67
N LYS A 186 4.96 27.28 -9.43
CA LYS A 186 4.61 27.11 -10.86
C LYS A 186 5.90 26.90 -11.65
N LYS A 187 6.48 25.71 -11.58
CA LYS A 187 7.48 25.29 -12.57
C LYS A 187 6.69 24.79 -13.78
N GLU A 188 6.54 25.65 -14.78
CA GLU A 188 6.19 25.19 -16.12
C GLU A 188 7.30 24.26 -16.59
N LEU A 189 7.11 22.95 -16.42
CA LEU A 189 7.89 21.97 -17.17
C LEU A 189 7.39 22.04 -18.61
N LYS A 190 7.96 22.97 -19.38
CA LYS A 190 7.90 22.92 -20.84
C LYS A 190 8.66 21.68 -21.28
N ILE A 191 7.96 20.55 -21.39
CA ILE A 191 8.50 19.36 -22.05
C ILE A 191 8.62 19.72 -23.53
N LYS A 192 9.79 20.25 -23.93
CA LYS A 192 10.16 20.43 -25.32
C LYS A 192 10.75 19.11 -25.82
N GLY A 193 10.00 18.40 -26.65
CA GLY A 193 10.48 17.22 -27.39
C GLY A 193 9.36 16.25 -27.75
N ASN A 194 9.33 15.79 -29.00
CA ASN A 194 8.59 14.58 -29.39
C ASN A 194 9.39 13.37 -28.91
N PHE A 195 9.32 13.05 -27.63
CA PHE A 195 9.90 11.80 -27.13
C PHE A 195 8.92 10.67 -27.43
N THR A 196 9.35 9.69 -28.24
CA THR A 196 8.59 8.45 -28.37
C THR A 196 8.70 7.65 -27.07
N GLY A 197 7.62 7.01 -26.63
CA GLY A 197 7.64 6.12 -25.45
C GLY A 197 7.89 4.67 -25.85
N ALA A 198 8.01 3.78 -24.86
CA ALA A 198 7.96 2.35 -25.10
C ALA A 198 6.68 1.96 -25.87
N GLY A 199 6.79 0.95 -26.74
CA GLY A 199 5.62 0.43 -27.47
C GLY A 199 4.52 -0.03 -26.53
N TRP A 200 3.26 0.11 -26.97
CA TRP A 200 2.07 -0.14 -26.13
C TRP A 200 2.06 -1.54 -25.50
N VAL A 201 2.61 -2.56 -26.18
CA VAL A 201 2.72 -3.92 -25.64
C VAL A 201 3.57 -3.96 -24.37
N LEU A 202 4.71 -3.28 -24.34
CA LEU A 202 5.59 -3.23 -23.17
C LEU A 202 4.93 -2.50 -22.00
N VAL A 203 4.20 -1.43 -22.31
CA VAL A 203 3.40 -0.68 -21.34
C VAL A 203 2.33 -1.58 -20.75
N SER A 204 1.48 -2.22 -21.57
CA SER A 204 0.41 -3.10 -21.11
C SER A 204 0.93 -4.27 -20.27
N LEU A 205 2.01 -4.93 -20.71
CA LEU A 205 2.65 -6.01 -19.95
C LEU A 205 3.12 -5.51 -18.58
N THR A 206 3.74 -4.35 -18.52
CA THR A 206 4.26 -3.78 -17.26
C THR A 206 3.14 -3.36 -16.31
N MET A 207 2.08 -2.73 -16.82
CA MET A 207 0.92 -2.34 -16.01
C MET A 207 0.20 -3.57 -15.46
N LEU A 208 -0.02 -4.59 -16.30
CA LEU A 208 -0.64 -5.85 -15.88
C LEU A 208 0.24 -6.59 -14.87
N ALA A 209 1.57 -6.62 -15.09
CA ALA A 209 2.50 -7.23 -14.15
C ALA A 209 2.46 -6.55 -12.78
N TYR A 210 2.45 -5.21 -12.74
CA TYR A 210 2.40 -4.46 -11.50
C TYR A 210 1.04 -4.58 -10.79
N PHE A 211 -0.06 -4.59 -11.55
CA PHE A 211 -1.39 -4.89 -11.03
C PHE A 211 -1.45 -6.29 -10.39
N MET A 212 -0.94 -7.33 -11.07
CA MET A 212 -0.85 -8.69 -10.55
C MET A 212 0.05 -8.79 -9.32
N PHE A 213 1.18 -8.07 -9.31
CA PHE A 213 2.10 -8.00 -8.18
C PHE A 213 1.38 -7.49 -6.92
N GLN A 214 0.76 -6.31 -7.05
CA GLN A 214 0.06 -5.65 -5.95
C GLN A 214 -1.18 -6.44 -5.50
N SER A 215 -1.89 -7.07 -6.44
CA SER A 215 -3.04 -7.94 -6.14
C SER A 215 -2.63 -9.17 -5.33
N GLY A 216 -1.65 -9.94 -5.81
CA GLY A 216 -1.19 -11.15 -5.12
C GLY A 216 -0.60 -10.84 -3.75
N GLN A 217 0.22 -9.79 -3.66
CA GLN A 217 0.81 -9.32 -2.40
C GLN A 217 -0.27 -8.92 -1.39
N MET A 218 -1.25 -8.11 -1.82
CA MET A 218 -2.21 -7.53 -0.90
C MET A 218 -3.24 -8.56 -0.45
N ALA A 219 -3.59 -9.51 -1.31
CA ALA A 219 -4.40 -10.68 -0.94
C ALA A 219 -3.76 -11.48 0.21
N ALA A 220 -2.48 -11.84 0.07
CA ALA A 220 -1.76 -12.60 1.09
C ALA A 220 -1.65 -11.80 2.39
N PHE A 221 -1.22 -10.54 2.29
CA PHE A 221 -1.05 -9.68 3.46
C PHE A 221 -2.37 -9.50 4.22
N THR A 222 -3.45 -9.17 3.53
CA THR A 222 -4.74 -8.86 4.15
C THR A 222 -5.37 -10.03 4.89
N TYR A 223 -5.11 -11.27 4.47
CA TYR A 223 -5.63 -12.48 5.14
C TYR A 223 -4.60 -13.19 6.02
N ILE A 224 -3.40 -12.65 6.19
CA ILE A 224 -2.30 -13.37 6.84
C ILE A 224 -2.60 -13.76 8.29
N ILE A 225 -3.40 -12.96 9.01
CA ILE A 225 -3.82 -13.30 10.38
C ILE A 225 -4.76 -14.50 10.36
N GLU A 226 -5.77 -14.48 9.50
CA GLU A 226 -6.73 -15.58 9.37
C GLU A 226 -6.06 -16.88 8.92
N VAL A 227 -5.04 -16.81 8.06
CA VAL A 227 -4.21 -17.98 7.68
C VAL A 227 -3.52 -18.57 8.92
N GLY A 228 -2.96 -17.74 9.80
CA GLY A 228 -2.36 -18.19 11.06
C GLY A 228 -3.38 -18.82 12.02
N LEU A 229 -4.55 -18.19 12.17
CA LEU A 229 -5.64 -18.72 13.00
C LEU A 229 -6.21 -20.03 12.45
N ASN A 230 -6.30 -20.19 11.13
CA ASN A 230 -6.72 -21.43 10.47
C ASN A 230 -5.76 -22.59 10.76
N HIS A 231 -4.48 -22.30 10.99
CA HIS A 231 -3.48 -23.27 11.48
C HIS A 231 -3.53 -23.49 13.01
N ALA A 232 -4.58 -23.01 13.68
CA ALA A 232 -4.76 -23.05 15.13
C ALA A 232 -3.66 -22.33 15.92
N PHE A 233 -3.00 -21.33 15.33
CA PHE A 233 -2.11 -20.44 16.09
C PHE A 233 -2.93 -19.40 16.84
N ASP A 234 -2.39 -18.91 17.95
CA ASP A 234 -3.04 -17.84 18.70
C ASP A 234 -2.85 -16.46 18.03
N PHE A 235 -3.71 -15.50 18.42
CA PHE A 235 -3.63 -14.12 17.94
C PHE A 235 -2.27 -13.46 18.23
N GLN A 236 -1.64 -13.80 19.36
CA GLN A 236 -0.39 -13.18 19.79
C GLN A 236 0.81 -13.63 18.96
N SER A 237 0.90 -14.91 18.61
CA SER A 237 1.98 -15.46 17.77
C SER A 237 1.81 -15.01 16.33
N THR A 238 0.57 -14.99 15.85
CA THR A 238 0.23 -14.54 14.50
C THR A 238 0.53 -13.05 14.32
N SER A 239 0.09 -12.19 15.24
CA SER A 239 0.38 -10.75 15.18
C SER A 239 1.86 -10.42 15.33
N ARG A 240 2.59 -11.18 16.17
CA ARG A 240 4.05 -11.09 16.27
C ARG A 240 4.73 -11.37 14.95
N ALA A 241 4.33 -12.41 14.23
CA ALA A 241 4.91 -12.72 12.92
C ALA A 241 4.68 -11.58 11.92
N VAL A 242 3.46 -11.05 11.84
CA VAL A 242 3.11 -9.93 10.95
C VAL A 242 3.96 -8.69 11.26
N ALA A 243 4.07 -8.32 12.54
CA ALA A 243 4.83 -7.14 12.94
C ALA A 243 6.33 -7.28 12.68
N MET A 244 6.90 -8.47 12.93
CA MET A 244 8.30 -8.74 12.58
C MET A 244 8.52 -8.64 11.06
N GLY A 245 7.56 -9.11 10.24
CA GLY A 245 7.58 -8.93 8.79
C GLY A 245 7.65 -7.45 8.38
N LEU A 246 6.79 -6.62 8.94
CA LEU A 246 6.76 -5.18 8.65
C LEU A 246 8.03 -4.46 9.12
N TRP A 247 8.53 -4.76 10.31
CA TRP A 247 9.70 -4.10 10.89
C TRP A 247 11.02 -4.51 10.27
N VAL A 248 11.18 -5.77 9.86
CA VAL A 248 12.39 -6.24 9.17
C VAL A 248 12.33 -5.86 7.68
N GLY A 249 11.14 -5.86 7.08
CA GLY A 249 10.95 -5.44 5.69
C GLY A 249 11.32 -3.98 5.43
N GLY A 250 11.07 -3.06 6.37
CA GLY A 250 11.41 -1.64 6.21
C GLY A 250 12.91 -1.39 5.95
N PRO A 251 13.82 -1.79 6.85
CA PRO A 251 15.27 -1.67 6.66
C PRO A 251 15.80 -2.40 5.42
N ALA A 252 15.16 -3.50 4.99
CA ALA A 252 15.58 -4.23 3.80
C ALA A 252 15.52 -3.39 2.51
N ALA A 253 14.68 -2.34 2.46
CA ALA A 253 14.65 -1.40 1.33
C ALA A 253 16.00 -0.67 1.13
N LEU A 254 16.85 -0.57 2.16
CA LEU A 254 18.20 0.02 2.04
C LEU A 254 19.09 -0.83 1.12
N LEU A 255 18.84 -2.13 1.02
CA LEU A 255 19.55 -3.01 0.07
C LEU A 255 19.26 -2.59 -1.37
N VAL A 256 18.08 -2.08 -1.68
CA VAL A 256 17.73 -1.58 -3.02
C VAL A 256 18.59 -0.39 -3.40
N ASN A 257 18.81 0.55 -2.46
CA ASN A 257 19.67 1.70 -2.70
C ASN A 257 21.12 1.28 -2.97
N TRP A 258 21.62 0.30 -2.22
CA TRP A 258 22.98 -0.21 -2.41
C TRP A 258 23.13 -1.02 -3.71
N TRP A 259 22.16 -1.89 -4.02
CA TRP A 259 22.17 -2.73 -5.22
C TRP A 259 21.97 -1.88 -6.47
N SER A 260 21.01 -0.96 -6.45
CA SER A 260 20.69 -0.04 -7.55
C SER A 260 20.51 -0.82 -8.88
N ILE A 261 20.90 -0.24 -10.01
CA ILE A 261 20.88 -0.89 -11.34
C ILE A 261 22.22 -1.52 -11.72
N ARG A 262 23.09 -1.82 -10.74
CA ARG A 262 24.46 -2.33 -11.01
C ARG A 262 24.48 -3.64 -11.80
N THR A 263 23.46 -4.48 -11.62
CA THR A 263 23.34 -5.79 -12.31
C THR A 263 22.29 -5.81 -13.41
N GLY A 264 21.63 -4.68 -13.70
CA GLY A 264 20.36 -4.63 -14.43
C GLY A 264 19.14 -4.67 -13.50
N ARG A 265 17.94 -4.54 -14.08
CA ARG A 265 16.64 -4.59 -13.37
C ARG A 265 16.13 -6.02 -13.25
N LEU A 266 16.40 -6.85 -14.27
CA LEU A 266 15.81 -8.18 -14.36
C LEU A 266 16.27 -9.11 -13.24
N ILE A 267 17.57 -9.11 -12.91
CA ILE A 267 18.14 -10.01 -11.90
C ILE A 267 17.57 -9.72 -10.50
N PRO A 268 17.56 -8.46 -9.99
CA PRO A 268 16.92 -8.15 -8.73
C PRO A 268 15.44 -8.53 -8.68
N ILE A 269 14.69 -8.29 -9.78
CA ILE A 269 13.28 -8.65 -9.87
C ILE A 269 13.10 -10.17 -9.75
N ILE A 270 13.83 -10.96 -10.53
CA ILE A 270 13.71 -12.42 -10.50
C ILE A 270 14.05 -12.95 -9.11
N LEU A 271 15.17 -12.52 -8.52
CA LEU A 271 15.60 -13.00 -7.21
C LEU A 271 14.59 -12.62 -6.11
N ALA A 272 14.24 -11.34 -6.00
CA ALA A 272 13.34 -10.88 -4.96
C ALA A 272 11.93 -11.45 -5.11
N SER A 273 11.35 -11.40 -6.32
CA SER A 273 10.00 -11.90 -6.57
C SER A 273 9.91 -13.43 -6.47
N SER A 274 10.96 -14.18 -6.77
CA SER A 274 10.97 -15.63 -6.53
C SER A 274 11.01 -15.95 -5.03
N LEU A 275 11.82 -15.23 -4.26
CA LEU A 275 11.97 -15.44 -2.82
C LEU A 275 10.73 -15.01 -2.02
N GLN A 276 10.22 -13.78 -2.22
CA GLN A 276 8.90 -13.61 -2.81
C GLN A 276 7.82 -14.69 -2.63
N ILE A 277 7.56 -15.31 -3.78
CA ILE A 277 6.64 -16.42 -3.99
C ILE A 277 6.90 -17.57 -3.03
N VAL A 278 8.18 -17.92 -2.78
CA VAL A 278 8.54 -18.99 -1.84
C VAL A 278 8.08 -18.66 -0.41
N ALA A 279 8.35 -17.45 0.07
CA ALA A 279 7.93 -17.00 1.39
C ALA A 279 6.40 -17.04 1.54
N VAL A 280 5.67 -16.59 0.52
CA VAL A 280 4.20 -16.69 0.50
C VAL A 280 3.74 -18.15 0.49
N GLY A 281 4.37 -19.02 -0.30
CA GLY A 281 4.05 -20.45 -0.35
C GLY A 281 4.29 -21.18 0.96
N ILE A 282 5.35 -20.82 1.71
CA ILE A 282 5.65 -21.36 3.03
C ILE A 282 4.52 -21.07 4.04
N LEU A 283 3.71 -20.01 3.83
CA LEU A 283 2.56 -19.73 4.69
C LEU A 283 1.51 -20.85 4.70
N LEU A 284 1.50 -21.77 3.72
CA LEU A 284 0.64 -22.96 3.70
C LEU A 284 1.09 -24.05 4.68
N ILE A 285 2.31 -23.96 5.24
CA ILE A 285 2.82 -24.96 6.16
C ILE A 285 2.31 -24.62 7.57
N PRO A 286 1.58 -25.53 8.26
CA PRO A 286 1.05 -25.29 9.60
C PRO A 286 2.16 -25.44 10.67
N SER A 287 3.18 -24.58 10.59
CA SER A 287 4.26 -24.49 11.57
C SER A 287 4.56 -23.04 11.94
N GLN A 288 4.53 -22.72 13.23
CA GLN A 288 4.76 -21.36 13.73
C GLN A 288 6.14 -20.81 13.34
N TYR A 289 7.17 -21.66 13.34
CA TYR A 289 8.53 -21.27 12.94
C TYR A 289 8.58 -20.85 11.47
N TRP A 290 7.98 -21.67 10.60
CA TRP A 290 7.92 -21.38 9.16
C TRP A 290 7.01 -20.19 8.86
N PHE A 291 5.92 -20.02 9.62
CA PHE A 291 5.03 -18.86 9.49
C PHE A 291 5.73 -17.54 9.84
N LEU A 292 6.52 -17.51 10.92
CA LEU A 292 7.35 -16.35 11.27
C LEU A 292 8.40 -16.07 10.20
N ALA A 293 9.13 -17.09 9.76
CA ALA A 293 10.15 -16.95 8.72
C ALA A 293 9.55 -16.46 7.39
N ALA A 294 8.37 -16.97 7.02
CA ALA A 294 7.62 -16.55 5.85
C ALA A 294 7.18 -15.08 5.92
N ASN A 295 6.68 -14.62 7.07
CA ASN A 295 6.30 -13.21 7.26
C ASN A 295 7.51 -12.27 7.15
N ILE A 296 8.65 -12.65 7.74
CA ILE A 296 9.91 -11.89 7.62
C ILE A 296 10.38 -11.86 6.17
N GLY A 297 10.42 -13.02 5.51
CA GLY A 297 10.77 -13.12 4.09
C GLY A 297 9.84 -12.29 3.20
N PHE A 298 8.53 -12.38 3.43
CA PHE A 298 7.52 -11.60 2.71
C PHE A 298 7.82 -10.10 2.80
N GLY A 299 8.09 -9.58 4.00
CA GLY A 299 8.43 -8.17 4.20
C GLY A 299 9.73 -7.75 3.51
N ILE A 300 10.80 -8.54 3.66
CA ILE A 300 12.12 -8.26 3.05
C ILE A 300 12.00 -8.23 1.53
N PHE A 301 11.46 -9.31 0.95
CA PHE A 301 11.46 -9.49 -0.50
C PHE A 301 10.45 -8.59 -1.19
N PHE A 302 9.33 -8.25 -0.54
CA PHE A 302 8.44 -7.18 -1.00
C PHE A 302 9.17 -5.84 -1.11
N SER A 303 9.88 -5.43 -0.06
CA SER A 303 10.62 -4.16 -0.03
C SER A 303 11.72 -4.06 -1.09
N ILE A 304 12.21 -5.21 -1.57
CA ILE A 304 13.17 -5.25 -2.68
C ILE A 304 12.44 -5.27 -4.03
N ALA A 305 11.49 -6.19 -4.22
CA ALA A 305 10.83 -6.40 -5.51
C ALA A 305 10.01 -5.17 -5.96
N HIS A 306 9.24 -4.58 -5.04
CA HIS A 306 8.29 -3.52 -5.35
C HIS A 306 8.95 -2.30 -6.04
N PRO A 307 10.05 -1.71 -5.51
CA PRO A 307 10.76 -0.62 -6.19
C PRO A 307 11.28 -0.96 -7.59
N TYR A 308 11.76 -2.18 -7.82
CA TYR A 308 12.27 -2.56 -9.14
C TYR A 308 11.14 -2.74 -10.17
N VAL A 309 10.03 -3.38 -9.78
CA VAL A 309 8.85 -3.54 -10.65
C VAL A 309 8.27 -2.17 -11.01
N LEU A 310 8.11 -1.28 -10.02
CA LEU A 310 7.68 0.11 -10.25
C LEU A 310 8.72 0.89 -11.09
N GLY A 311 10.01 0.64 -10.86
CA GLY A 311 11.12 1.24 -11.60
C GLY A 311 11.05 0.97 -13.10
N VAL A 312 10.80 -0.29 -13.49
CA VAL A 312 10.59 -0.68 -14.89
C VAL A 312 9.46 0.15 -15.52
N ALA A 313 8.34 0.31 -14.81
CA ALA A 313 7.20 1.09 -15.30
C ALA A 313 7.53 2.57 -15.50
N SER A 314 8.29 3.16 -14.57
CA SER A 314 8.72 4.56 -14.64
C SER A 314 9.74 4.83 -15.75
N GLU A 315 10.37 3.78 -16.29
CA GLU A 315 11.40 3.88 -17.33
C GLU A 315 10.83 3.66 -18.74
N LEU A 316 9.52 3.41 -18.88
CA LEU A 316 8.87 3.20 -20.18
C LEU A 316 8.57 4.50 -20.93
N ASP A 317 8.66 5.65 -20.27
CA ASP A 317 8.53 6.95 -20.91
C ASP A 317 9.37 8.03 -20.23
N ASN A 318 9.75 9.06 -21.00
CA ASN A 318 10.48 10.19 -20.44
C ASN A 318 9.56 11.27 -19.84
N THR A 319 8.24 11.15 -20.02
CA THR A 319 7.26 12.19 -19.61
C THR A 319 6.67 11.96 -18.23
N GLY A 320 6.92 10.81 -17.61
CA GLY A 320 6.36 10.42 -16.32
C GLY A 320 4.89 9.97 -16.38
N LYS A 321 4.29 9.90 -17.58
CA LYS A 321 2.92 9.42 -17.76
C LYS A 321 2.80 7.94 -17.40
N MET A 322 3.81 7.13 -17.69
CA MET A 322 3.78 5.70 -17.36
C MET A 322 3.96 5.47 -15.86
N ALA A 323 4.70 6.34 -15.16
CA ALA A 323 4.76 6.30 -13.70
C ALA A 323 3.40 6.58 -13.05
N ALA A 324 2.63 7.54 -13.59
CA ALA A 324 1.26 7.81 -13.12
C ALA A 324 0.30 6.65 -13.41
N LEU A 325 0.38 6.06 -14.63
CA LEU A 325 -0.42 4.89 -14.98
C LEU A 325 -0.08 3.68 -14.11
N ALA A 326 1.21 3.48 -13.80
CA ALA A 326 1.67 2.43 -12.91
C ALA A 326 1.12 2.63 -11.51
N ALA A 327 1.17 3.85 -10.96
CA ALA A 327 0.60 4.15 -9.66
C ALA A 327 -0.90 3.81 -9.60
N PHE A 328 -1.66 4.15 -10.64
CA PHE A 328 -3.08 3.81 -10.75
C PHE A 328 -3.32 2.30 -10.87
N ALA A 329 -2.59 1.61 -11.75
CA ALA A 329 -2.66 0.15 -11.89
C ALA A 329 -2.31 -0.58 -10.58
N GLY A 330 -1.30 -0.09 -9.86
CA GLY A 330 -0.92 -0.63 -8.56
C GLY A 330 -1.99 -0.42 -7.49
N ALA A 331 -2.64 0.76 -7.47
CA ALA A 331 -3.73 1.04 -6.55
C ALA A 331 -4.95 0.14 -6.81
N LEU A 332 -5.30 -0.10 -8.07
CA LEU A 332 -6.33 -1.08 -8.44
C LEU A 332 -5.93 -2.50 -8.03
N GLY A 333 -4.65 -2.87 -8.17
CA GLY A 333 -4.14 -4.16 -7.71
C GLY A 333 -4.33 -4.36 -6.21
N LEU A 334 -3.93 -3.36 -5.40
CA LEU A 334 -4.12 -3.36 -3.93
C LEU A 334 -5.60 -3.55 -3.54
N ALA A 335 -6.54 -2.98 -4.30
CA ALA A 335 -7.96 -3.17 -4.05
C ALA A 335 -8.49 -4.53 -4.53
N THR A 336 -8.03 -4.99 -5.70
CA THR A 336 -8.58 -6.19 -6.34
C THR A 336 -8.10 -7.49 -5.68
N GLY A 337 -6.90 -7.50 -5.10
CA GLY A 337 -6.34 -8.68 -4.42
C GLY A 337 -7.25 -9.19 -3.31
N PRO A 338 -7.54 -8.38 -2.28
CA PRO A 338 -8.44 -8.78 -1.19
C PRO A 338 -9.87 -9.06 -1.65
N PHE A 339 -10.33 -8.48 -2.77
CA PHE A 339 -11.65 -8.74 -3.33
C PHE A 339 -11.71 -10.18 -3.84
N ILE A 340 -10.74 -10.58 -4.67
CA ILE A 340 -10.63 -11.95 -5.17
C ILE A 340 -10.38 -12.92 -4.01
N ALA A 341 -9.52 -12.55 -3.06
CA ALA A 341 -9.29 -13.34 -1.86
C ALA A 341 -10.58 -13.59 -1.07
N GLY A 342 -11.43 -12.56 -0.89
CA GLY A 342 -12.73 -12.70 -0.24
C GLY A 342 -13.62 -13.74 -0.93
N VAL A 343 -13.73 -13.69 -2.26
CA VAL A 343 -14.45 -14.71 -3.05
C VAL A 343 -13.87 -16.11 -2.81
N LEU A 344 -12.55 -16.23 -2.77
CA LEU A 344 -11.85 -17.52 -2.67
C LEU A 344 -11.94 -18.13 -1.26
N VAL A 345 -11.94 -17.30 -0.21
CA VAL A 345 -12.11 -17.76 1.17
C VAL A 345 -13.46 -18.47 1.33
N GLY A 346 -14.55 -17.89 0.84
CA GLY A 346 -15.90 -18.44 1.02
C GLY A 346 -16.15 -18.80 2.49
N GLU A 347 -16.44 -20.08 2.76
CA GLU A 347 -16.69 -20.63 4.10
C GLU A 347 -15.42 -20.97 4.92
N GLY A 348 -14.29 -20.28 4.69
CA GLY A 348 -13.07 -20.41 5.51
C GLY A 348 -11.88 -21.12 4.86
N TYR A 349 -11.86 -21.24 3.53
CA TYR A 349 -10.77 -21.86 2.78
C TYR A 349 -9.59 -20.89 2.53
N TYR A 350 -8.91 -20.47 3.60
CA TYR A 350 -7.83 -19.49 3.53
C TYR A 350 -6.60 -19.92 2.70
N ASP A 351 -6.39 -21.22 2.52
CA ASP A 351 -5.31 -21.75 1.66
C ASP A 351 -5.47 -21.30 0.20
N ARG A 352 -6.72 -21.13 -0.28
CA ARG A 352 -7.01 -20.67 -1.65
C ARG A 352 -6.52 -19.24 -1.86
N VAL A 353 -6.53 -18.41 -0.82
CA VAL A 353 -5.98 -17.04 -0.88
C VAL A 353 -4.48 -17.10 -1.15
N ILE A 354 -3.77 -17.94 -0.40
CA ILE A 354 -2.32 -18.09 -0.57
C ILE A 354 -1.97 -18.67 -1.95
N GLN A 355 -2.72 -19.66 -2.42
CA GLN A 355 -2.56 -20.20 -3.78
C GLN A 355 -2.78 -19.13 -4.85
N PHE A 356 -3.83 -18.32 -4.73
CA PHE A 356 -4.06 -17.18 -5.62
C PHE A 356 -2.91 -16.18 -5.57
N SER A 357 -2.45 -15.81 -4.37
CA SER A 357 -1.32 -14.90 -4.20
C SER A 357 -0.05 -15.41 -4.89
N VAL A 358 0.26 -16.70 -4.74
CA VAL A 358 1.39 -17.34 -5.43
C VAL A 358 1.21 -17.27 -6.95
N LEU A 359 0.04 -17.64 -7.48
CA LEU A 359 -0.24 -17.60 -8.92
C LEU A 359 -0.16 -16.18 -9.49
N ALA A 360 -0.70 -15.18 -8.78
CA ALA A 360 -0.66 -13.78 -9.18
C ALA A 360 0.77 -13.23 -9.18
N LEU A 361 1.59 -13.59 -8.18
CA LEU A 361 3.01 -13.20 -8.13
C LEU A 361 3.85 -13.90 -9.21
N ILE A 362 3.60 -15.18 -9.51
CA ILE A 362 4.23 -15.89 -10.63
C ILE A 362 3.86 -15.21 -11.96
N THR A 363 2.58 -14.91 -12.16
CA THR A 363 2.09 -14.23 -13.36
C THR A 363 2.76 -12.86 -13.50
N SER A 364 2.85 -12.10 -12.41
CA SER A 364 3.57 -10.83 -12.39
C SER A 364 5.03 -10.98 -12.81
N LEU A 365 5.75 -11.96 -12.23
CA LEU A 365 7.16 -12.22 -12.53
C LEU A 365 7.36 -12.58 -14.02
N LEU A 366 6.51 -13.42 -14.59
CA LEU A 366 6.58 -13.79 -16.01
C LEU A 366 6.33 -12.57 -16.91
N LEU A 367 5.32 -11.77 -16.60
CA LEU A 367 4.95 -10.59 -17.39
C LEU A 367 6.01 -9.49 -17.33
N ILE A 368 6.56 -9.18 -16.15
CA ILE A 368 7.56 -8.12 -15.97
C ILE A 368 8.94 -8.49 -16.54
N SER A 369 9.24 -9.79 -16.68
CA SER A 369 10.53 -10.27 -17.17
C SER A 369 10.82 -9.80 -18.60
N ILE A 370 9.78 -9.66 -19.45
CA ILE A 370 9.91 -9.18 -20.83
C ILE A 370 10.36 -7.71 -20.86
N PRO A 371 9.60 -6.74 -20.32
CA PRO A 371 9.99 -5.33 -20.34
C PRO A 371 11.29 -5.08 -19.57
N ALA A 372 11.53 -5.76 -18.43
CA ALA A 372 12.79 -5.64 -17.70
C ALA A 372 13.99 -6.09 -18.55
N ARG A 373 13.86 -7.21 -19.28
CA ARG A 373 14.91 -7.69 -20.19
C ARG A 373 15.14 -6.72 -21.36
N VAL A 374 14.08 -6.17 -21.93
CA VAL A 374 14.19 -5.19 -23.03
C VAL A 374 14.94 -3.93 -22.56
N LEU A 375 14.64 -3.43 -21.36
CA LEU A 375 15.35 -2.30 -20.77
C LEU A 375 16.82 -2.62 -20.51
N ASP A 376 17.11 -3.80 -19.95
CA ASP A 376 18.49 -4.23 -19.68
C ASP A 376 19.32 -4.45 -20.95
N ILE A 377 18.70 -4.91 -22.05
CA ILE A 377 19.35 -5.01 -23.37
C ILE A 377 19.67 -3.62 -23.93
N LYS A 378 18.74 -2.66 -23.79
CA LYS A 378 18.96 -1.28 -24.25
C LYS A 378 20.05 -0.58 -23.48
N ASN A 379 20.01 -0.67 -22.15
CA ASN A 379 21.06 -0.14 -21.29
C ASN A 379 20.99 -0.82 -19.93
N ARG A 380 21.99 -1.64 -19.59
CA ARG A 380 21.94 -2.48 -18.37
C ARG A 380 22.13 -1.68 -17.08
N THR A 381 22.97 -0.65 -17.09
CA THR A 381 23.43 0.02 -15.86
C THR A 381 23.04 1.48 -15.79
N GLN A 382 22.29 1.98 -16.77
CA GLN A 382 21.75 3.35 -16.78
C GLN A 382 20.32 3.35 -17.29
N ARG A 383 19.54 4.37 -16.92
CA ARG A 383 18.17 4.54 -17.41
C ARG A 383 18.13 4.68 -18.93
N VAL A 384 17.19 4.01 -19.56
CA VAL A 384 16.86 4.11 -20.98
C VAL A 384 16.22 5.47 -21.22
N ILE A 385 16.79 6.20 -22.17
CA ILE A 385 16.22 7.44 -22.70
C ILE A 385 15.55 7.08 -24.01
N TRP A 386 14.23 7.24 -24.09
CA TRP A 386 13.50 6.99 -25.31
C TRP A 386 13.57 8.22 -26.23
N SER A 387 14.03 8.04 -27.47
CA SER A 387 14.12 9.11 -28.48
C SER A 387 12.99 9.01 -29.47
#